data_AF-A0A6G3XYU4-F1
#
_entry.id   AF-A0A6G3XYU4-F1
#
_cell.length_a   1.000
_cell.length_b   1.000
_cell.length_c   1.000
_cell.angle_alpha   90.00
_cell.angle_beta   90.00
_cell.angle_gamma   90.00
#
_symmetry.space_group_name_H-M   'P 1'
#
loop_
_entity.id
_entity.type
_entity.pdbx_description
1 polymer ?
#
loop_
_entity_poly.entity_id
_entity_poly.type
_entity_poly.pdbx_seq_one_letter_code
_entity_poly.pdbx_strand_id
1 'polypeptide(L)'
;MRDALDRFNDALFWHGLEDTTGVGSDLPEQPCRWDADVLLWCPPDHVRLIAGWWQQAAPHVALLREPFSQHAADAGGWITTFESFADLLTDWGRLVTEAERRGWGVVGLRC
;
A
#
# COMPACT_ATOMS: atom_id res chain seq x y z
N MET A 1 2.29 16.48 7.76
CA MET A 1 3.09 15.23 7.69
C MET A 1 2.21 14.04 8.04
N ARG A 2 1.83 13.85 9.31
CA ARG A 2 0.89 12.79 9.75
C ARG A 2 -0.33 12.68 8.83
N ASP A 3 -1.10 13.76 8.66
CA ASP A 3 -2.28 13.82 7.78
C ASP A 3 -2.05 13.39 6.32
N ALA A 4 -0.84 13.53 5.79
CA ALA A 4 -0.51 13.14 4.41
C ALA A 4 -0.12 11.66 4.33
N LEU A 5 0.60 11.16 5.35
CA LEU A 5 0.90 9.74 5.50
C LEU A 5 -0.39 8.94 5.78
N ASP A 6 -1.24 9.43 6.69
CA ASP A 6 -2.49 8.78 7.06
C ASP A 6 -3.40 8.64 5.83
N ARG A 7 -3.59 9.71 5.04
CA ARG A 7 -4.37 9.65 3.78
C ARG A 7 -3.75 8.77 2.71
N PHE A 8 -2.41 8.70 2.63
CA PHE A 8 -1.72 7.79 1.72
C PHE A 8 -1.90 6.32 2.13
N ASN A 9 -1.92 6.07 3.44
CA ASN A 9 -2.13 4.74 4.04
C ASN A 9 -3.61 4.30 3.94
N ASP A 10 -4.56 5.20 4.16
CA ASP A 10 -5.99 4.97 3.90
C ASP A 10 -6.25 4.64 2.42
N ALA A 11 -5.47 5.24 1.50
CA ALA A 11 -5.52 4.94 0.07
C ALA A 11 -4.85 3.61 -0.31
N LEU A 12 -3.96 3.06 0.53
CA LEU A 12 -3.39 1.71 0.39
C LEU A 12 -4.38 0.64 0.89
N PHE A 13 -5.14 0.95 1.95
CA PHE A 13 -6.06 0.04 2.63
C PHE A 13 -7.54 0.40 2.42
N TRP A 14 -7.90 0.83 1.22
CA TRP A 14 -9.19 1.44 0.86
C TRP A 14 -10.42 0.76 1.53
N HIS A 15 -11.13 1.51 2.38
CA HIS A 15 -12.30 1.08 3.21
C HIS A 15 -12.01 0.20 4.44
N GLY A 16 -10.74 -0.02 4.77
CA GLY A 16 -10.30 -0.73 5.97
C GLY A 16 -10.14 -2.24 5.74
N LEU A 17 -9.25 -2.86 6.52
CA LEU A 17 -9.09 -4.31 6.52
C LEU A 17 -10.29 -4.97 7.22
N GLU A 18 -11.36 -5.23 6.46
CA GLU A 18 -12.15 -6.42 6.74
C GLU A 18 -11.36 -7.65 6.26
N ASP A 19 -10.97 -8.47 7.25
CA ASP A 19 -10.42 -9.83 7.13
C ASP A 19 -8.91 -10.03 6.85
N THR A 20 -8.04 -9.62 7.80
CA THR A 20 -6.83 -10.41 8.09
C THR A 20 -7.20 -11.70 8.84
N THR A 21 -7.63 -12.73 8.12
CA THR A 21 -7.62 -14.12 8.62
C THR A 21 -6.89 -15.04 7.65
N GLY A 22 -5.62 -15.36 7.95
CA GLY A 22 -4.87 -16.33 7.14
C GLY A 22 -3.37 -16.22 7.26
N VAL A 23 -2.78 -17.11 8.05
CA VAL A 23 -1.33 -17.42 8.09
C VAL A 23 -0.78 -17.66 6.68
N GLY A 24 0.46 -17.20 6.43
CA GLY A 24 1.07 -17.13 5.10
C GLY A 24 1.25 -18.47 4.36
N SER A 25 1.53 -18.36 3.05
CA SER A 25 1.61 -19.49 2.11
C SER A 25 3.00 -19.60 1.46
N ASP A 26 3.71 -20.69 1.73
CA ASP A 26 4.99 -21.05 1.08
C ASP A 26 4.78 -21.73 -0.30
N LEU A 27 3.70 -21.38 -1.03
CA LEU A 27 3.38 -21.99 -2.32
C LEU A 27 3.97 -21.20 -3.50
N PRO A 28 4.44 -21.88 -4.57
CA PRO A 28 4.89 -21.20 -5.79
C PRO A 28 3.70 -20.61 -6.57
N GLU A 29 3.77 -19.32 -6.89
CA GLU A 29 2.73 -18.61 -7.65
C GLU A 29 2.56 -19.17 -9.08
N GLN A 30 1.31 -19.40 -9.48
CA GLN A 30 0.96 -19.86 -10.84
C GLN A 30 -0.49 -19.38 -11.19
N PRO A 31 -0.76 -18.99 -12.44
CA PRO A 31 -0.82 -17.60 -12.87
C PRO A 31 -2.26 -17.03 -12.95
N CYS A 32 -2.44 -15.77 -12.55
CA CYS A 32 -3.70 -15.03 -12.73
C CYS A 32 -4.08 -14.94 -14.25
N ARG A 33 -5.35 -15.25 -14.61
CA ARG A 33 -5.85 -15.50 -16.02
C ARG A 33 -7.23 -14.87 -16.35
N TRP A 34 -7.66 -14.00 -15.47
CA TRP A 34 -9.01 -13.62 -15.01
C TRP A 34 -9.92 -12.80 -15.94
N ASP A 35 -11.21 -12.57 -15.68
CA ASP A 35 -12.20 -12.93 -14.63
C ASP A 35 -11.76 -12.89 -13.14
N ALA A 36 -11.83 -11.70 -12.53
CA ALA A 36 -11.38 -11.40 -11.15
C ALA A 36 -12.31 -10.41 -10.45
N ASP A 37 -12.44 -10.55 -9.13
CA ASP A 37 -13.11 -9.58 -8.28
C ASP A 37 -12.27 -8.29 -8.17
N VAL A 38 -12.92 -7.16 -8.45
CA VAL A 38 -12.32 -5.82 -8.28
C VAL A 38 -12.33 -5.44 -6.80
N LEU A 39 -11.15 -5.50 -6.17
CA LEU A 39 -10.93 -5.00 -4.81
C LEU A 39 -10.94 -3.47 -4.76
N LEU A 40 -10.37 -2.83 -5.79
CA LEU A 40 -10.16 -1.39 -5.84
C LEU A 40 -10.32 -0.86 -7.25
N TRP A 41 -11.00 0.28 -7.38
CA TRP A 41 -10.94 1.13 -8.56
C TRP A 41 -10.65 2.57 -8.15
N CYS A 42 -9.57 3.14 -8.68
CA CYS A 42 -9.16 4.51 -8.45
C CYS A 42 -9.02 5.23 -9.80
N PRO A 43 -9.85 6.24 -10.12
CA PRO A 43 -9.75 6.97 -11.38
C PRO A 43 -8.51 7.89 -11.42
N PRO A 44 -8.01 8.28 -12.61
CA PRO A 44 -6.79 9.08 -12.76
C PRO A 44 -6.72 10.36 -11.90
N ASP A 45 -7.86 11.06 -11.75
CA ASP A 45 -7.93 12.29 -10.94
C ASP A 45 -7.64 12.02 -9.44
N HIS A 46 -8.04 10.86 -8.92
CA HIS A 46 -7.75 10.45 -7.55
C HIS A 46 -6.32 9.92 -7.40
N VAL A 47 -5.80 9.19 -8.39
CA VAL A 47 -4.39 8.77 -8.43
C VAL A 47 -3.45 9.96 -8.29
N ARG A 48 -3.76 11.07 -8.96
CA ARG A 48 -3.00 12.33 -8.85
C ARG A 48 -2.98 12.90 -7.43
N LEU A 49 -4.08 12.80 -6.68
CA LEU A 49 -4.12 13.23 -5.27
C LEU A 49 -3.24 12.33 -4.38
N ILE A 50 -3.31 11.01 -4.59
CA ILE A 50 -2.53 10.02 -3.82
C ILE A 50 -1.02 10.18 -4.10
N ALA A 51 -0.63 10.39 -5.36
CA ALA A 51 0.75 10.69 -5.73
C ALA A 51 1.26 12.00 -5.07
N GLY A 52 0.39 13.03 -4.97
CA GLY A 52 0.70 14.26 -4.25
C GLY A 52 0.91 14.07 -2.74
N TRP A 53 0.20 13.12 -2.10
CA TRP A 53 0.45 12.74 -0.71
C TRP A 53 1.74 11.93 -0.56
N TRP A 54 2.01 10.99 -1.48
CA TRP A 54 3.28 10.25 -1.51
C TRP A 54 4.49 11.17 -1.60
N GLN A 55 4.48 12.17 -2.49
CA GLN A 55 5.57 13.15 -2.62
C GLN A 55 5.88 13.91 -1.32
N GLN A 56 4.87 14.12 -0.46
CA GLN A 56 5.04 14.74 0.86
C GLN A 56 5.49 13.74 1.93
N ALA A 57 5.03 12.49 1.85
CA ALA A 57 5.30 11.44 2.84
C ALA A 57 6.67 10.77 2.64
N ALA A 58 7.09 10.51 1.40
CA ALA A 58 8.27 9.70 1.07
C ALA A 58 9.57 10.13 1.79
N PRO A 59 9.94 11.43 1.89
CA PRO A 59 11.15 11.85 2.60
C PRO A 59 11.13 11.53 4.11
N HIS A 60 9.95 11.29 4.67
CA HIS A 60 9.70 11.11 6.09
C HIS A 60 9.50 9.64 6.50
N VAL A 61 9.44 8.70 5.55
CA VAL A 61 9.22 7.26 5.83
C VAL A 61 10.25 6.72 6.81
N ALA A 62 11.53 7.09 6.67
CA ALA A 62 12.60 6.68 7.58
C ALA A 62 12.38 7.12 9.05
N LEU A 63 11.63 8.20 9.30
CA LEU A 63 11.30 8.68 10.64
C LEU A 63 10.26 7.78 11.34
N LEU A 64 9.57 6.91 10.59
CA LEU A 64 8.57 5.98 11.12
C LEU A 64 9.20 4.72 11.74
N ARG A 65 10.52 4.50 11.62
CA ARG A 65 11.20 3.32 12.17
C ARG A 65 10.96 3.14 13.66
N GLU A 66 11.08 4.21 14.44
CA GLU A 66 10.88 4.17 15.89
C GLU A 66 9.39 3.98 16.25
N PRO A 67 8.42 4.77 15.73
CA PRO A 67 6.99 4.49 15.89
C PRO A 67 6.55 3.08 15.46
N PHE A 68 7.09 2.55 14.35
CA PHE A 68 6.80 1.20 13.88
C PHE A 68 7.26 0.16 14.91
N SER A 69 8.49 0.29 15.39
CA SER A 69 9.08 -0.62 16.37
C SER A 69 8.34 -0.62 17.72
N GLN A 70 7.72 0.51 18.08
CA GLN A 70 6.96 0.68 19.32
C GLN A 70 5.49 0.22 19.23
N HIS A 71 4.88 0.22 18.04
CA HIS A 71 3.42 0.11 17.90
C HIS A 71 2.91 -0.84 16.81
N ALA A 72 3.74 -1.23 15.85
CA ALA A 72 3.34 -2.03 14.68
C ALA A 72 4.19 -3.31 14.49
N ALA A 73 5.37 -3.40 15.11
CA ALA A 73 6.21 -4.59 15.10
C ALA A 73 5.60 -5.71 15.96
N ASP A 74 4.75 -6.53 15.34
CA ASP A 74 4.24 -7.79 15.89
C ASP A 74 4.87 -8.99 15.16
N ALA A 75 5.42 -9.94 15.92
CA ALA A 75 5.98 -11.17 15.40
C ALA A 75 4.94 -12.13 14.80
N GLY A 76 3.65 -11.95 15.15
CA GLY A 76 2.51 -12.62 14.51
C GLY A 76 1.87 -11.84 13.36
N GLY A 77 2.33 -10.61 13.09
CA GLY A 77 1.77 -9.73 12.07
C GLY A 77 2.22 -10.08 10.64
N TRP A 78 1.43 -9.66 9.66
CA TRP A 78 1.75 -9.84 8.23
C TRP A 78 2.96 -9.00 7.74
N ILE A 79 3.30 -7.93 8.47
CA ILE A 79 4.51 -7.12 8.26
C ILE A 79 5.27 -7.06 9.58
N THR A 80 6.30 -7.90 9.71
CA THR A 80 7.06 -8.08 10.97
C THR A 80 8.26 -7.14 11.10
N THR A 81 8.69 -6.49 10.01
CA THR A 81 9.87 -5.61 9.98
C THR A 81 9.56 -4.22 9.41
N PHE A 82 10.31 -3.22 9.86
CA PHE A 82 10.18 -1.87 9.32
C PHE A 82 10.64 -1.80 7.86
N GLU A 83 11.63 -2.61 7.48
CA GLU A 83 12.12 -2.76 6.12
C GLU A 83 10.97 -3.19 5.19
N SER A 84 10.28 -4.30 5.50
CA SER A 84 9.13 -4.76 4.73
C SER A 84 7.97 -3.74 4.67
N PHE A 85 7.76 -2.97 5.74
CA PHE A 85 6.80 -1.87 5.76
C PHE A 85 7.21 -0.71 4.82
N ALA A 86 8.47 -0.29 4.89
CA ALA A 86 9.00 0.79 4.08
C ALA A 86 9.06 0.43 2.59
N ASP A 87 9.39 -0.83 2.26
CA ASP A 87 9.37 -1.36 0.91
C ASP A 87 7.95 -1.35 0.33
N LEU A 88 6.95 -1.85 1.09
CA LEU A 88 5.53 -1.81 0.68
C LEU A 88 5.05 -0.38 0.39
N LEU A 89 5.33 0.58 1.29
CA LEU A 89 4.97 1.98 1.07
C LEU A 89 5.68 2.56 -0.16
N THR A 90 6.93 2.17 -0.39
CA THR A 90 7.74 2.67 -1.52
C THR A 90 7.28 2.10 -2.86
N ASP A 91 6.93 0.82 -2.92
CA ASP A 91 6.38 0.18 -4.12
C ASP A 91 4.99 0.72 -4.47
N TRP A 92 4.12 0.90 -3.47
CA TRP A 92 2.84 1.59 -3.66
C TRP A 92 3.04 3.04 -4.15
N GLY A 93 3.96 3.77 -3.52
CA GLY A 93 4.34 5.12 -3.91
C GLY A 93 4.86 5.21 -5.36
N ARG A 94 5.66 4.24 -5.78
CA ARG A 94 6.16 4.09 -7.15
C ARG A 94 5.03 3.80 -8.14
N LEU A 95 4.09 2.93 -7.78
CA LEU A 95 2.91 2.62 -8.59
C LEU A 95 2.06 3.87 -8.83
N VAL A 96 1.67 4.59 -7.77
CA VAL A 96 0.82 5.79 -7.92
C VAL A 96 1.53 6.93 -8.64
N THR A 97 2.85 7.07 -8.46
CA THR A 97 3.67 8.07 -9.18
C THR A 97 3.72 7.76 -10.69
N GLU A 98 3.92 6.50 -11.07
CA GLU A 98 3.97 6.13 -12.49
C GLU A 98 2.58 6.14 -13.15
N ALA A 99 1.51 5.84 -12.38
CA ALA A 99 0.14 5.96 -12.84
C ALA A 99 -0.26 7.44 -13.05
N GLU A 100 0.08 8.35 -12.12
CA GLU A 100 -0.11 9.80 -12.29
C GLU A 100 0.62 10.32 -13.54
N ARG A 101 1.90 9.97 -13.70
CA ARG A 101 2.75 10.38 -14.83
C ARG A 101 2.20 9.93 -16.19
N ARG A 102 1.37 8.88 -16.22
CA ARG A 102 0.73 8.33 -17.44
C ARG A 102 -0.74 8.73 -17.59
N GLY A 103 -1.34 9.42 -16.61
CA GLY A 103 -2.77 9.71 -16.58
C GLY A 103 -3.63 8.45 -16.43
N TRP A 104 -3.13 7.44 -15.72
CA TRP A 104 -3.78 6.14 -15.55
C TRP A 104 -4.57 6.05 -14.25
N GLY A 105 -5.65 5.26 -14.28
CA GLY A 105 -6.31 4.77 -13.07
C GLY A 105 -5.59 3.54 -12.52
N VAL A 106 -5.92 3.17 -11.28
CA VAL A 106 -5.41 1.96 -10.62
C VAL A 106 -6.56 1.01 -10.35
N VAL A 107 -6.35 -0.27 -10.68
CA VAL A 107 -7.26 -1.38 -10.35
C VAL A 107 -6.54 -2.31 -9.37
N GLY A 108 -7.17 -2.65 -8.26
CA GLY A 108 -6.78 -3.79 -7.42
C GLY A 108 -7.69 -4.99 -7.71
N LEU A 109 -7.11 -6.18 -7.84
CA LEU A 109 -7.80 -7.43 -8.18
C LEU A 109 -7.41 -8.53 -7.17
N ARG A 110 -8.31 -9.46 -6.85
CA ARG A 110 -8.06 -10.54 -5.87
C ARG A 110 -7.64 -11.86 -6.52
N CYS A 111 -6.41 -12.33 -6.23
CA CYS A 111 -5.81 -13.66 -6.54
C CYS A 111 -5.61 -14.46 -5.25
#